data_AF-A0A3S5IR55-F1
#
_entry.id   AF-A0A3S5IR55-F1
#
_cell.length_a   1.000
_cell.length_b   1.000
_cell.length_c   1.000
_cell.angle_alpha   90.00
_cell.angle_beta   90.00
_cell.angle_gamma   90.00
#
_symmetry.space_group_name_H-M   'P 1'
#
loop_
_entity.id
_entity.type
_entity.pdbx_description
1 polymer ?
#
loop_
_entity_poly.entity_id
_entity_poly.type
_entity_poly.pdbx_seq_one_letter_code
_entity_poly.pdbx_strand_id
1 'polypeptide(L)'
;MTVATTIFRHPLASKRFMMVFYNEVGDMIKELFELQTRYVAIGPIAMGAYGFVCAATDNEMVEKFRLNPPEEYNDTSLSPEERQDIYQHHTMVAVKKLRQLFERNQPRMWLCATREIQLMMAFKHDNVMSALDFFIPLGECERMTYESVDYLWHNFDSVYIVMKKMDYTLREVLESSVYPATDVLDEGGEEFNGNPTTTSSTRTAQSDDSVDDSTNKGLNSGAKRIARCPQTHLVLHPLSRDYRMFILYQLLRGVGYMHLCGVIHRDIKPDNVMLDCNYNARVCDFGQGRDAFAMEWNGVLQTFLDNCTQWYAAPETLTLAQVSSSSGFVYQKTLHAADVWSIGCVAAEMLIGRPLFYCRRFGGVGQLNAIMSVLGELSEKDAERILQLRDNDTKKVFKCVLQQEMQQHVNNPSRLRGLLQSPYGDVDEDEIKLIESLLCYDPNCRITIQEALQSPYFIKEGYEPVIDPSDTATRVRAVEANEIVDAVKGRKFLWLLFLKHHPEVDELIRTLHLRRSGSSTEDTQNSSAVYTQDAALPLE
;
A
#
# COMPACT_ATOMS: atom_id res chain seq x y z
N MET A 1 45.35 -9.85 33.07
CA MET A 1 44.23 -10.38 32.27
C MET A 1 43.33 -9.22 31.92
N THR A 2 43.63 -8.56 30.81
CA THR A 2 42.86 -7.45 30.23
C THR A 2 41.65 -8.08 29.55
N VAL A 3 40.50 -8.08 30.24
CA VAL A 3 39.24 -8.44 29.60
C VAL A 3 38.87 -7.26 28.73
N ALA A 4 39.22 -7.35 27.45
CA ALA A 4 38.63 -6.52 26.42
C ALA A 4 37.11 -6.69 26.53
N THR A 5 36.43 -5.64 26.97
CA THR A 5 34.97 -5.49 26.86
C THR A 5 34.63 -5.30 25.38
N THR A 6 34.78 -6.37 24.62
CA THR A 6 34.03 -6.56 23.38
C THR A 6 32.58 -6.67 23.83
N ILE A 7 31.85 -5.56 23.81
CA ILE A 7 30.39 -5.57 23.92
C ILE A 7 29.93 -6.44 22.75
N PHE A 8 29.64 -7.71 23.01
CA PHE A 8 28.92 -8.56 22.07
C PHE A 8 27.60 -7.84 21.81
N ARG A 9 27.48 -7.15 20.66
CA ARG A 9 26.21 -6.65 20.19
C ARG A 9 25.36 -7.88 19.90
N HIS A 10 24.46 -8.21 20.81
CA HIS A 10 23.52 -9.30 20.59
C HIS A 10 22.66 -8.93 19.37
N PRO A 11 22.54 -9.80 18.35
CA PRO A 11 21.83 -9.46 17.11
C PRO A 11 20.35 -9.08 17.37
N LEU A 12 19.72 -9.71 18.37
CA LEU A 12 18.36 -9.40 18.81
C LEU A 12 18.22 -8.15 19.69
N ALA A 13 19.32 -7.54 20.13
CA ALA A 13 19.25 -6.31 20.91
C ALA A 13 18.76 -5.17 20.03
N SER A 14 18.02 -4.25 20.62
CA SER A 14 17.47 -3.08 19.94
C SER A 14 17.98 -1.76 20.52
N LYS A 15 17.86 -0.70 19.71
CA LYS A 15 18.19 0.68 20.10
C LYS A 15 17.01 1.60 19.84
N ARG A 16 16.69 2.41 20.85
CA ARG A 16 15.66 3.44 20.77
C ARG A 16 16.20 4.75 20.23
N PHE A 17 15.41 5.42 19.41
CA PHE A 17 15.72 6.76 18.91
C PHE A 17 14.43 7.49 18.50
N MET A 18 14.46 8.82 18.53
CA MET A 18 13.33 9.64 18.11
C MET A 18 13.45 9.92 16.61
N MET A 19 12.38 9.67 15.87
CA MET A 19 12.27 10.03 14.46
C MET A 19 11.24 11.15 14.30
N VAL A 20 11.50 12.05 13.35
CA VAL A 20 10.66 13.20 13.07
C VAL A 20 10.01 13.03 11.72
N PHE A 21 8.69 13.08 11.69
CA PHE A 21 7.85 13.06 10.50
C PHE A 21 7.17 14.41 10.35
N TYR A 22 6.70 14.71 9.14
CA TYR A 22 5.89 15.88 8.84
C TYR A 22 4.59 15.41 8.19
N ASN A 23 3.45 15.91 8.67
CA ASN A 23 2.17 15.64 8.01
C ASN A 23 2.01 16.49 6.74
N GLU A 24 0.92 16.29 6.00
CA GLU A 24 0.61 17.06 4.78
C GLU A 24 0.48 18.57 5.01
N VAL A 25 0.16 18.99 6.24
CA VAL A 25 0.02 20.40 6.66
C VAL A 25 1.37 20.99 7.12
N GLY A 26 2.42 20.17 7.20
CA GLY A 26 3.76 20.55 7.65
C GLY A 26 3.98 20.47 9.17
N ASP A 27 3.02 19.93 9.93
CA ASP A 27 3.18 19.75 11.38
C ASP A 27 4.18 18.64 11.67
N MET A 28 5.06 18.94 12.63
CA MET A 28 6.08 18.01 13.10
C MET A 28 5.49 16.95 14.03
N ILE A 29 5.65 15.68 13.67
CA ILE A 29 5.25 14.52 14.46
C ILE A 29 6.51 13.78 14.92
N LYS A 30 6.67 13.61 16.22
CA LYS A 30 7.80 12.86 16.79
C LYS A 30 7.35 11.46 17.18
N GLU A 31 8.03 10.46 16.67
CA GLU A 31 7.72 9.05 16.95
C GLU A 31 8.96 8.33 17.47
N LEU A 32 8.80 7.59 18.56
CA LEU A 32 9.88 6.78 19.14
C LEU A 32 10.01 5.47 18.37
N PHE A 33 11.11 5.28 17.66
CA PHE A 33 11.44 4.02 17.00
C PHE A 33 12.37 3.18 17.88
N GLU A 34 12.25 1.86 17.75
CA GLU A 34 13.13 0.90 18.39
C GLU A 34 13.49 -0.20 17.38
N LEU A 35 14.69 -0.13 16.82
CA LEU A 35 15.16 -1.08 15.80
C LEU A 35 16.21 -2.04 16.37
N GLN A 36 16.22 -3.28 15.90
CA GLN A 36 17.32 -4.20 16.18
C GLN A 36 18.66 -3.61 15.72
N THR A 37 19.75 -3.93 16.42
CA THR A 37 21.09 -3.41 16.13
C THR A 37 21.64 -3.80 14.76
N ARG A 38 21.03 -4.80 14.12
CA ARG A 38 21.23 -5.13 12.70
C ARG A 38 20.84 -3.99 11.76
N TYR A 39 19.79 -3.23 12.09
CA TYR A 39 19.25 -2.16 11.24
C TYR A 39 19.74 -0.79 11.71
N VAL A 40 20.30 -0.01 10.79
CA VAL A 40 20.75 1.36 11.04
C VAL A 40 19.79 2.32 10.38
N ALA A 41 19.01 3.05 11.17
CA ALA A 41 18.06 4.03 10.64
C ALA A 41 18.75 5.16 9.88
N ILE A 42 18.21 5.49 8.71
CA ILE A 42 18.68 6.57 7.84
C ILE A 42 17.75 7.78 7.98
N GLY A 43 16.43 7.57 7.86
CA GLY A 43 15.48 8.68 7.93
C GLY A 43 14.02 8.26 7.72
N PRO A 44 13.07 9.18 7.95
CA PRO A 44 11.65 8.95 7.70
C PRO A 44 11.37 8.81 6.20
N ILE A 45 10.46 7.91 5.83
CA ILE A 45 9.95 7.77 4.45
C ILE A 45 8.50 8.27 4.40
N ALA A 46 7.61 7.65 5.16
CA ALA A 46 6.18 7.88 5.03
C ALA A 46 5.45 7.72 6.37
N MET A 47 4.27 8.31 6.45
CA MET A 47 3.32 8.16 7.54
C MET A 47 1.95 7.78 6.96
N GLY A 48 1.31 6.76 7.51
CA GLY A 48 -0.01 6.30 7.09
C GLY A 48 -0.95 6.06 8.28
N ALA A 49 -2.20 5.68 7.97
CA ALA A 49 -3.24 5.45 8.99
C ALA A 49 -2.85 4.40 10.05
N TYR A 50 -1.99 3.44 9.70
CA TYR A 50 -1.65 2.28 10.52
C TYR A 50 -0.18 2.23 10.99
N GLY A 51 0.66 3.18 10.59
CA GLY A 51 2.07 3.12 10.98
C GLY A 51 2.97 4.18 10.35
N PHE A 52 4.24 4.13 10.77
CA PHE A 52 5.31 4.99 10.28
C PHE A 52 6.36 4.15 9.57
N VAL A 53 6.92 4.67 8.48
CA VAL A 53 7.93 3.96 7.68
C VAL A 53 9.22 4.74 7.69
N CYS A 54 10.33 4.06 7.93
CA CYS A 54 11.67 4.65 7.84
C CYS A 54 12.57 3.85 6.91
N ALA A 55 13.54 4.52 6.30
CA ALA A 55 14.65 3.88 5.60
C ALA A 55 15.69 3.43 6.63
N ALA A 56 16.25 2.25 6.44
CA ALA A 56 17.36 1.75 7.22
C ALA A 56 18.35 0.98 6.35
N THR A 57 19.61 0.92 6.77
CA THR A 57 20.60 -0.02 6.22
C THR A 57 20.52 -1.33 6.99
N ASP A 58 20.52 -2.46 6.28
CA ASP A 58 20.65 -3.78 6.87
C ASP A 58 22.13 -4.22 6.87
N ASN A 59 22.74 -4.29 8.06
CA ASN A 59 24.15 -4.65 8.18
C ASN A 59 24.46 -6.07 7.66
N GLU A 60 23.52 -7.01 7.71
CA GLU A 60 23.75 -8.34 7.13
C GLU A 60 23.77 -8.31 5.60
N MET A 61 22.89 -7.50 4.99
CA MET A 61 22.90 -7.30 3.54
C MET A 61 24.17 -6.57 3.10
N VAL A 62 24.65 -5.59 3.87
CA VAL A 62 25.94 -4.93 3.63
C VAL A 62 27.10 -5.92 3.62
N GLU A 63 27.17 -6.82 4.61
CA GLU A 63 28.23 -7.84 4.66
C GLU A 63 28.11 -8.82 3.49
N LYS A 64 26.89 -9.27 3.14
CA LYS A 64 26.66 -10.12 1.95
C LYS A 64 27.12 -9.43 0.66
N PHE A 65 26.77 -8.15 0.50
CA PHE A 65 27.17 -7.35 -0.66
C PHE A 65 28.69 -7.19 -0.75
N ARG A 66 29.36 -6.96 0.38
CA ARG A 66 30.84 -6.87 0.43
C ARG A 66 31.52 -8.18 0.04
N LEU A 67 30.97 -9.31 0.46
CA LEU A 67 31.52 -10.63 0.16
C LEU A 67 31.28 -11.04 -1.29
N ASN A 68 30.11 -10.71 -1.85
CA ASN A 68 29.73 -11.08 -3.20
C ASN A 68 28.86 -9.99 -3.84
N PRO A 69 29.47 -8.90 -4.37
CA PRO A 69 28.72 -7.84 -5.03
C PRO A 69 28.13 -8.33 -6.36
N PRO A 70 26.96 -7.81 -6.77
CA PRO A 70 26.34 -8.16 -8.04
C PRO A 70 27.24 -7.74 -9.21
N GLU A 71 27.17 -8.46 -10.33
CA GLU A 71 28.08 -8.24 -11.48
C GLU A 71 28.02 -6.81 -12.01
N GLU A 72 26.82 -6.24 -12.07
CA GLU A 72 26.56 -4.85 -12.44
C GLU A 72 27.38 -3.84 -11.61
N TYR A 73 27.62 -4.10 -10.33
CA TYR A 73 28.37 -3.20 -9.47
C TYR A 73 29.85 -3.06 -9.89
N ASN A 74 30.39 -4.12 -10.50
CA ASN A 74 31.79 -4.18 -10.93
C ASN A 74 31.99 -3.57 -12.33
N ASP A 75 30.94 -3.07 -12.98
CA ASP A 75 31.07 -2.43 -14.27
C ASP A 75 31.88 -1.13 -14.15
N THR A 76 32.96 -1.07 -14.94
CA THR A 76 33.88 0.05 -14.98
C THR A 76 33.29 1.30 -15.61
N SER A 77 32.23 1.20 -16.42
CA SER A 77 31.58 2.37 -17.02
C SER A 77 30.66 3.13 -16.09
N LEU A 78 30.29 2.56 -14.93
CA LEU A 78 29.40 3.22 -13.98
C LEU A 78 30.07 4.40 -13.29
N SER A 79 29.32 5.49 -13.19
CA SER A 79 29.64 6.64 -12.36
C SER A 79 29.62 6.27 -10.87
N PRO A 80 30.28 7.07 -10.00
CA PRO A 80 30.22 6.87 -8.56
C PRO A 80 28.79 6.89 -8.00
N GLU A 81 27.90 7.69 -8.60
CA GLU A 81 26.49 7.82 -8.21
C GLU A 81 25.73 6.53 -8.54
N GLU A 82 25.84 6.01 -9.75
CA GLU A 82 25.19 4.76 -10.16
C GLU A 82 25.67 3.57 -9.31
N ARG A 83 26.97 3.49 -8.99
CA ARG A 83 27.47 2.46 -8.06
C ARG A 83 26.89 2.60 -6.67
N GLN A 84 26.76 3.83 -6.18
CA GLN A 84 26.17 4.10 -4.87
C GLN A 84 24.70 3.69 -4.84
N ASP A 85 23.96 3.84 -5.93
CA ASP A 85 22.57 3.41 -6.03
C ASP A 85 22.43 1.89 -6.09
N ILE A 86 23.29 1.19 -6.84
CA ILE A 86 23.33 -0.28 -6.81
C ILE A 86 23.59 -0.76 -5.38
N TYR A 87 24.56 -0.15 -4.69
CA TYR A 87 24.82 -0.46 -3.28
C TYR A 87 23.60 -0.20 -2.40
N GLN A 88 22.93 0.94 -2.54
CA GLN A 88 21.74 1.26 -1.75
C GLN A 88 20.59 0.31 -2.05
N HIS A 89 20.35 -0.04 -3.32
CA HIS A 89 19.32 -0.97 -3.75
C HIS A 89 19.46 -2.34 -3.10
N HIS A 90 20.69 -2.80 -2.88
CA HIS A 90 20.98 -4.11 -2.30
C HIS A 90 21.14 -4.11 -0.77
N THR A 91 21.31 -2.95 -0.13
CA THR A 91 21.63 -2.86 1.30
C THR A 91 20.62 -2.08 2.13
N MET A 92 19.74 -1.32 1.49
CA MET A 92 18.71 -0.53 2.17
C MET A 92 17.37 -1.24 2.19
N VAL A 93 16.69 -1.10 3.32
CA VAL A 93 15.36 -1.64 3.59
C VAL A 93 14.45 -0.52 4.06
N ALA A 94 13.15 -0.72 3.91
CA ALA A 94 12.13 0.07 4.56
C ALA A 94 11.65 -0.69 5.81
N VAL A 95 11.54 0.01 6.94
CA VAL A 95 11.02 -0.56 8.19
C VAL A 95 9.73 0.16 8.56
N LYS A 96 8.62 -0.58 8.51
CA LYS A 96 7.28 -0.12 8.89
C LYS A 96 7.02 -0.48 10.36
N LYS A 97 6.81 0.53 11.19
CA LYS A 97 6.36 0.40 12.58
C LYS A 97 4.83 0.43 12.62
N LEU A 98 4.22 -0.69 12.98
CA LEU A 98 2.82 -0.75 13.43
C LEU A 98 2.79 -0.43 14.92
N ARG A 99 1.95 0.52 15.34
CA ARG A 99 1.90 1.02 16.74
C ARG A 99 0.47 1.05 17.27
N GLN A 100 0.29 1.16 18.59
CA GLN A 100 -1.03 1.29 19.21
C GLN A 100 -1.96 0.15 18.81
N LEU A 101 -1.38 -1.03 18.58
CA LEU A 101 -2.11 -2.19 18.07
C LEU A 101 -3.19 -2.64 19.07
N PHE A 102 -2.95 -2.43 20.37
CA PHE A 102 -3.82 -2.92 21.44
C PHE A 102 -4.35 -1.82 22.37
N GLU A 103 -3.76 -0.62 22.36
CA GLU A 103 -4.14 0.48 23.27
C GLU A 103 -5.63 0.85 23.23
N ARG A 104 -6.26 0.81 22.05
CA ARG A 104 -7.65 1.29 21.87
C ARG A 104 -8.71 0.17 21.91
N ASN A 105 -8.30 -1.06 22.21
CA ASN A 105 -9.14 -2.26 22.14
C ASN A 105 -10.02 -2.24 20.87
N GLN A 106 -9.37 -2.11 19.71
CA GLN A 106 -10.06 -2.02 18.42
C GLN A 106 -9.96 -3.34 17.65
N PRO A 107 -11.05 -4.13 17.60
CA PRO A 107 -11.13 -5.37 16.87
C PRO A 107 -10.80 -5.37 15.37
N ARG A 108 -10.45 -4.24 14.78
CA ARG A 108 -10.04 -4.20 13.39
C ARG A 108 -8.52 -4.13 13.25
N MET A 109 -7.84 -3.42 14.15
CA MET A 109 -6.42 -3.08 14.05
C MET A 109 -5.49 -4.30 14.12
N TRP A 110 -5.59 -5.06 15.20
CA TRP A 110 -4.95 -6.36 15.41
C TRP A 110 -5.18 -7.42 14.30
N LEU A 111 -6.40 -7.61 13.77
CA LEU A 111 -6.72 -8.49 12.65
C LEU A 111 -6.05 -8.02 11.36
N CYS A 112 -6.14 -6.73 11.06
CA CYS A 112 -5.47 -6.13 9.89
C CYS A 112 -3.96 -6.31 9.99
N ALA A 113 -3.35 -5.99 11.13
CA ALA A 113 -1.91 -6.13 11.36
C ALA A 113 -1.46 -7.59 11.21
N THR A 114 -2.10 -8.52 11.93
CA THR A 114 -1.77 -9.94 11.90
C THR A 114 -1.85 -10.51 10.49
N ARG A 115 -2.93 -10.15 9.78
CA ARG A 115 -3.14 -10.56 8.40
C ARG A 115 -2.07 -9.99 7.47
N GLU A 116 -1.79 -8.69 7.58
CA GLU A 116 -0.78 -8.03 6.76
C GLU A 116 0.57 -8.73 6.92
N ILE A 117 0.99 -9.00 8.17
CA ILE A 117 2.25 -9.68 8.46
C ILE A 117 2.26 -11.09 7.87
N GLN A 118 1.24 -11.90 8.10
CA GLN A 118 1.19 -13.27 7.57
C GLN A 118 1.24 -13.31 6.04
N LEU A 119 0.47 -12.45 5.37
CA LEU A 119 0.44 -12.37 3.91
C LEU A 119 1.81 -11.94 3.38
N MET A 120 2.39 -10.88 3.94
CA MET A 120 3.70 -10.39 3.53
C MET A 120 4.82 -11.41 3.74
N MET A 121 4.75 -12.20 4.82
CA MET A 121 5.72 -13.27 5.10
C MET A 121 5.57 -14.47 4.17
N ALA A 122 4.37 -14.70 3.63
CA ALA A 122 4.08 -15.85 2.79
C ALA A 122 4.23 -15.58 1.30
N PHE A 123 3.99 -14.35 0.84
CA PHE A 123 4.11 -13.98 -0.56
C PHE A 123 5.55 -14.07 -1.06
N LYS A 124 5.71 -14.70 -2.22
CA LYS A 124 6.97 -14.86 -2.95
C LYS A 124 6.74 -14.54 -4.42
N HIS A 125 6.70 -13.26 -4.74
CA HIS A 125 6.51 -12.79 -6.12
C HIS A 125 7.16 -11.41 -6.29
N ASP A 126 7.70 -11.13 -7.47
CA ASP A 126 8.44 -9.88 -7.72
C ASP A 126 7.56 -8.65 -7.78
N ASN A 127 6.27 -8.81 -8.12
CA ASN A 127 5.31 -7.72 -8.18
C ASN A 127 4.37 -7.63 -6.97
N VAL A 128 4.68 -8.33 -5.88
CA VAL A 128 3.96 -8.24 -4.61
C VAL A 128 4.95 -7.88 -3.51
N MET A 129 4.58 -6.97 -2.62
CA MET A 129 5.42 -6.60 -1.49
C MET A 129 5.47 -7.75 -0.48
N SER A 130 6.69 -8.22 -0.18
CA SER A 130 6.94 -9.23 0.84
C SER A 130 7.74 -8.65 2.00
N ALA A 131 7.60 -9.27 3.17
CA ALA A 131 8.41 -8.97 4.32
C ALA A 131 9.75 -9.72 4.19
N LEU A 132 10.84 -8.98 4.36
CA LEU A 132 12.19 -9.53 4.50
C LEU A 132 12.43 -10.06 5.91
N ASP A 133 11.82 -9.40 6.90
CA ASP A 133 11.92 -9.71 8.32
C ASP A 133 10.74 -9.09 9.08
N PHE A 134 10.47 -9.59 10.28
CA PHE A 134 9.43 -9.11 11.16
C PHE A 134 9.79 -9.33 12.63
N PHE A 135 9.82 -8.27 13.43
CA PHE A 135 10.26 -8.39 14.82
C PHE A 135 9.48 -7.56 15.84
N ILE A 136 9.54 -8.04 17.08
CA ILE A 136 9.14 -7.32 18.29
C ILE A 136 10.44 -6.91 19.02
N PRO A 137 10.68 -5.62 19.31
CA PRO A 137 11.91 -5.21 19.98
C PRO A 137 11.99 -5.77 21.41
N LEU A 138 13.09 -6.44 21.73
CA LEU A 138 13.33 -7.06 23.04
C LEU A 138 14.02 -6.14 24.04
N GLY A 139 14.47 -4.97 23.61
CA GLY A 139 15.21 -4.00 24.42
C GLY A 139 16.72 -4.03 24.20
N GLU A 140 17.39 -3.10 24.87
CA GLU A 140 18.85 -2.99 24.89
C GLU A 140 19.47 -4.23 25.53
N CYS A 141 20.64 -4.66 25.04
CA CYS A 141 21.31 -5.88 25.49
C CYS A 141 21.52 -5.95 27.01
N GLU A 142 21.82 -4.82 27.65
CA GLU A 142 22.08 -4.72 29.10
C GLU A 142 20.81 -4.89 29.94
N ARG A 143 19.63 -4.65 29.35
CA ARG A 143 18.32 -4.67 30.02
C ARG A 143 17.50 -5.90 29.68
N MET A 144 18.03 -6.78 28.83
CA MET A 144 17.37 -7.99 28.36
C MET A 144 17.47 -9.09 29.42
N THR A 145 16.55 -9.07 30.39
CA THR A 145 16.41 -10.09 31.44
C THR A 145 15.19 -10.97 31.18
N TYR A 146 15.04 -12.08 31.92
CA TYR A 146 13.84 -12.90 31.80
C TYR A 146 12.58 -12.08 32.12
N GLU A 147 12.61 -11.26 33.17
CA GLU A 147 11.49 -10.43 33.60
C GLU A 147 11.12 -9.36 32.56
N SER A 148 12.12 -8.78 31.88
CA SER A 148 11.84 -7.78 30.84
C SER A 148 11.16 -8.42 29.63
N VAL A 149 11.60 -9.61 29.21
CA VAL A 149 11.01 -10.33 28.06
C VAL A 149 9.62 -10.87 28.42
N ASP A 150 9.45 -11.40 29.63
CA ASP A 150 8.15 -11.85 30.15
C ASP A 150 7.14 -10.68 30.27
N TYR A 151 7.62 -9.51 30.69
CA TYR A 151 6.81 -8.29 30.66
C TYR A 151 6.42 -7.92 29.22
N LEU A 152 7.35 -7.97 28.27
CA LEU A 152 7.08 -7.66 26.86
C LEU A 152 6.05 -8.59 26.24
N TRP A 153 6.10 -9.90 26.50
CA TRP A 153 5.11 -10.87 26.02
C TRP A 153 3.67 -10.43 26.32
N HIS A 154 3.44 -9.84 27.49
CA HIS A 154 2.11 -9.39 27.91
C HIS A 154 1.77 -7.95 27.47
N ASN A 155 2.77 -7.09 27.22
CA ASN A 155 2.58 -5.64 27.15
C ASN A 155 3.07 -4.98 25.87
N PHE A 156 3.66 -5.72 24.92
CA PHE A 156 4.07 -5.12 23.65
C PHE A 156 2.86 -4.54 22.91
N ASP A 157 3.10 -3.43 22.23
CA ASP A 157 2.07 -2.68 21.51
C ASP A 157 2.52 -2.18 20.13
N SER A 158 3.82 -2.32 19.85
CA SER A 158 4.41 -2.00 18.58
C SER A 158 5.16 -3.19 18.01
N VAL A 159 5.18 -3.23 16.69
CA VAL A 159 5.66 -4.33 15.89
C VAL A 159 6.28 -3.77 14.62
N TYR A 160 7.36 -4.39 14.13
CA TYR A 160 8.14 -3.86 13.01
C TYR A 160 8.19 -4.85 11.87
N ILE A 161 7.87 -4.39 10.66
CA ILE A 161 7.96 -5.15 9.42
C ILE A 161 9.08 -4.55 8.59
N VAL A 162 10.04 -5.36 8.18
CA VAL A 162 11.13 -4.97 7.28
C VAL A 162 10.77 -5.42 5.88
N MET A 163 10.90 -4.55 4.91
CA MET A 163 10.55 -4.81 3.51
C MET A 163 11.59 -4.19 2.57
N LYS A 164 11.58 -4.62 1.30
CA LYS A 164 12.42 -3.99 0.28
C LYS A 164 12.09 -2.50 0.24
N LYS A 165 13.11 -1.64 0.24
CA LYS A 165 12.90 -0.21 0.05
C LYS A 165 12.48 0.04 -1.40
N MET A 166 11.32 0.67 -1.55
CA MET A 166 10.86 1.24 -2.82
C MET A 166 11.10 2.75 -2.82
N ASP A 167 11.09 3.37 -3.99
CA ASP A 167 11.47 4.79 -4.13
C ASP A 167 10.25 5.71 -4.18
N TYR A 168 9.17 5.28 -4.84
CA TYR A 168 7.95 6.06 -5.01
C TYR A 168 6.71 5.18 -4.89
N THR A 169 5.58 5.80 -4.61
CA THR A 169 4.25 5.27 -4.97
C THR A 169 3.90 5.75 -6.39
N LEU A 170 3.06 4.99 -7.10
CA LEU A 170 2.51 5.43 -8.38
C LEU A 170 1.72 6.74 -8.22
N ARG A 171 1.08 6.95 -7.06
CA ARG A 171 0.43 8.23 -6.70
C ARG A 171 1.40 9.42 -6.79
N GLU A 172 2.56 9.32 -6.16
CA GLU A 172 3.57 10.38 -6.17
C GLU A 172 4.06 10.67 -7.60
N VAL A 173 4.24 9.63 -8.41
CA VAL A 173 4.61 9.78 -9.83
C VAL A 173 3.53 10.55 -10.60
N LEU A 174 2.26 10.15 -10.45
CA LEU A 174 1.14 10.81 -11.12
C LEU A 174 0.96 12.27 -10.68
N GLU A 175 1.12 12.58 -9.39
CA GLU A 175 0.98 13.96 -8.92
C GLU A 175 2.15 14.87 -9.30
N SER A 176 3.34 14.30 -9.47
CA SER A 176 4.50 15.05 -9.95
C SER A 176 4.38 15.48 -11.42
N SER A 177 3.48 14.83 -12.17
CA SER A 177 3.22 15.10 -13.59
C SER A 177 2.24 16.26 -13.85
N VAL A 178 1.64 16.84 -12.80
CA VAL A 178 0.67 17.95 -12.95
C VAL A 178 1.41 19.29 -13.09
N TYR A 179 1.39 19.83 -14.31
CA TYR A 179 1.82 21.20 -14.65
C TYR A 179 0.93 22.27 -13.97
N PRO A 180 1.43 23.53 -13.83
CA PRO A 180 0.66 24.63 -13.26
C PRO A 180 -0.56 24.94 -14.13
N ALA A 181 -1.70 25.12 -13.49
CA ALA A 181 -2.92 25.58 -14.13
C ALA A 181 -2.73 27.00 -14.69
N THR A 182 -2.41 27.10 -15.97
CA THR A 182 -2.71 28.27 -16.80
C THR A 182 -3.17 27.79 -18.16
N ASP A 183 -4.27 28.37 -18.63
CA ASP A 183 -4.90 28.19 -19.94
C ASP A 183 -5.94 27.05 -20.04
N VAL A 184 -7.00 27.16 -19.23
CA VAL A 184 -8.35 26.84 -19.72
C VAL A 184 -9.00 28.15 -20.11
N LEU A 185 -9.23 28.29 -21.42
CA LEU A 185 -10.00 29.36 -22.02
C LEU A 185 -11.39 29.43 -21.37
N ASP A 186 -11.68 30.56 -20.75
CA ASP A 186 -12.99 30.93 -20.24
C ASP A 186 -13.89 31.24 -21.44
N GLU A 187 -14.58 30.23 -21.96
CA GLU A 187 -15.66 30.42 -22.92
C GLU A 187 -16.95 30.80 -22.18
N GLY A 188 -17.28 32.09 -22.26
CA GLY A 188 -18.66 32.55 -22.45
C GLY A 188 -19.60 32.49 -21.25
N GLY A 189 -19.51 33.51 -20.38
CA GLY A 189 -20.59 33.88 -19.45
C GLY A 189 -21.01 35.33 -19.69
N GLU A 190 -22.26 35.50 -20.14
CA GLU A 190 -22.88 36.74 -20.61
C GLU A 190 -22.85 37.91 -19.62
N GLU A 191 -22.77 39.11 -20.20
CA GLU A 191 -22.88 40.42 -19.57
C GLU A 191 -24.17 40.58 -18.76
N PHE A 192 -24.06 41.16 -17.55
CA PHE A 192 -25.11 42.03 -17.04
C PHE A 192 -24.51 43.25 -16.31
N ASN A 193 -24.95 44.41 -16.80
CA ASN A 193 -24.55 45.78 -16.46
C ASN A 193 -24.62 46.16 -14.97
N GLY A 194 -23.70 47.03 -14.54
CA GLY A 194 -23.85 47.78 -13.29
C GLY A 194 -22.64 48.59 -12.82
N ASN A 195 -22.25 49.60 -13.60
CA ASN A 195 -21.58 50.89 -13.32
C ASN A 195 -21.09 51.32 -11.89
N PRO A 196 -20.19 52.33 -11.79
CA PRO A 196 -18.90 52.23 -11.09
C PRO A 196 -18.71 53.28 -9.98
N THR A 197 -17.63 53.15 -9.18
CA THR A 197 -17.04 54.27 -8.43
C THR A 197 -15.57 54.06 -8.08
N THR A 198 -14.70 54.80 -8.80
CA THR A 198 -13.69 55.74 -8.26
C THR A 198 -12.78 55.27 -7.10
N THR A 199 -11.46 55.23 -7.21
CA THR A 199 -10.61 56.44 -7.29
C THR A 199 -9.13 56.06 -7.50
N SER A 200 -8.46 56.93 -8.25
CA SER A 200 -7.02 57.20 -8.37
C SER A 200 -6.14 56.80 -7.18
N SER A 201 -4.88 56.40 -7.36
CA SER A 201 -3.84 57.39 -7.66
C SER A 201 -2.47 56.76 -8.00
N THR A 202 -1.85 57.42 -8.98
CA THR A 202 -0.50 57.30 -9.53
C THR A 202 0.57 57.93 -8.63
N ARG A 203 1.82 57.41 -8.69
CA ARG A 203 3.10 58.15 -8.87
C ARG A 203 4.31 57.24 -8.56
N THR A 204 5.09 56.84 -9.58
CA THR A 204 6.30 57.46 -10.19
C THR A 204 7.64 56.96 -9.64
N ALA A 205 8.42 56.45 -10.59
CA ALA A 205 9.85 56.10 -10.65
C ALA A 205 10.86 56.94 -9.84
N GLN A 206 11.95 56.32 -9.38
CA GLN A 206 13.30 56.46 -9.95
C GLN A 206 14.36 55.59 -9.22
N SER A 207 15.49 55.41 -9.90
CA SER A 207 16.65 54.54 -9.69
C SER A 207 17.51 54.84 -8.45
N ASP A 208 18.30 53.86 -7.98
CA ASP A 208 19.77 53.93 -7.90
C ASP A 208 20.41 52.66 -7.29
N ASP A 209 21.65 52.41 -7.70
CA ASP A 209 22.54 51.27 -7.44
C ASP A 209 22.92 51.04 -5.97
N SER A 210 23.14 49.78 -5.57
CA SER A 210 24.36 49.31 -4.89
C SER A 210 24.29 47.85 -4.46
N VAL A 211 25.45 47.19 -4.57
CA VAL A 211 25.78 45.81 -4.18
C VAL A 211 25.89 45.71 -2.66
N ASP A 212 25.25 44.73 -2.03
CA ASP A 212 25.88 44.00 -0.91
C ASP A 212 25.30 42.60 -0.67
N ASP A 213 26.21 41.77 -0.17
CA ASP A 213 26.17 40.32 -0.02
C ASP A 213 25.42 39.87 1.25
N SER A 214 25.03 38.59 1.23
CA SER A 214 24.66 37.74 2.37
C SER A 214 23.23 37.78 2.93
N THR A 215 22.76 36.56 3.22
CA THR A 215 21.54 36.15 3.94
C THR A 215 20.25 36.03 3.12
N ASN A 216 20.01 34.85 2.55
CA ASN A 216 18.65 34.41 2.27
C ASN A 216 18.29 33.17 3.11
N LYS A 217 17.86 33.44 4.35
CA LYS A 217 16.96 32.57 5.08
C LYS A 217 15.56 32.84 4.56
N GLY A 218 14.91 31.77 4.09
CA GLY A 218 13.47 31.61 4.21
C GLY A 218 12.61 32.38 3.22
N LEU A 219 12.22 31.68 2.15
CA LEU A 219 10.83 31.74 1.70
C LEU A 219 10.38 30.32 1.35
N ASN A 220 9.55 29.79 2.26
CA ASN A 220 8.62 28.70 2.00
C ASN A 220 7.65 29.16 0.91
N SER A 221 7.69 28.48 -0.23
CA SER A 221 6.51 28.31 -1.08
C SER A 221 6.38 26.82 -1.34
N GLY A 222 5.21 26.25 -1.04
CA GLY A 222 4.89 24.83 -1.18
C GLY A 222 4.92 24.36 -2.62
N ALA A 223 6.12 24.23 -3.19
CA ALA A 223 6.35 23.50 -4.41
C ALA A 223 6.24 22.01 -4.08
N LYS A 224 5.20 21.33 -4.57
CA LYS A 224 5.16 19.87 -4.60
C LYS A 224 6.49 19.39 -5.20
N ARG A 225 7.25 18.56 -4.46
CA ARG A 225 8.52 18.01 -4.94
C ARG A 225 8.24 17.23 -6.23
N ILE A 226 8.80 17.70 -7.34
CA ILE A 226 8.80 16.94 -8.59
C ILE A 226 9.59 15.65 -8.34
N ALA A 227 8.93 14.50 -8.51
CA ALA A 227 9.58 13.20 -8.37
C ALA A 227 10.64 13.05 -9.46
N ARG A 228 11.82 12.58 -9.08
CA ARG A 228 12.98 12.41 -9.96
C ARG A 228 13.55 11.04 -9.72
N CYS A 229 13.95 10.34 -10.76
CA CYS A 229 14.69 9.08 -10.62
C CYS A 229 15.93 9.32 -9.74
N PRO A 230 16.17 8.52 -8.68
CA PRO A 230 17.35 8.66 -7.83
C PRO A 230 18.67 8.56 -8.59
N GLN A 231 18.72 7.69 -9.61
CA GLN A 231 19.90 7.30 -10.39
C GLN A 231 20.24 8.29 -11.48
N THR A 232 19.23 8.77 -12.19
CA THR A 232 19.45 9.61 -13.38
C THR A 232 19.19 11.09 -13.09
N HIS A 233 18.59 11.41 -11.94
CA HIS A 233 18.08 12.74 -11.57
C HIS A 233 17.09 13.36 -12.57
N LEU A 234 16.68 12.59 -13.58
CA LEU A 234 15.68 12.97 -14.55
C LEU A 234 14.35 13.12 -13.81
N VAL A 235 13.65 14.21 -14.13
CA VAL A 235 12.24 14.35 -13.76
C VAL A 235 11.53 13.12 -14.30
N LEU A 236 10.78 12.43 -13.43
CA LEU A 236 9.95 11.32 -13.89
C LEU A 236 8.98 11.92 -14.90
N HIS A 237 9.25 11.66 -16.18
CA HIS A 237 8.42 12.13 -17.25
C HIS A 237 7.01 11.57 -17.02
N PRO A 238 5.95 12.32 -17.35
CA PRO A 238 4.62 11.74 -17.40
C PRO A 238 4.65 10.38 -18.10
N LEU A 239 4.01 9.38 -17.50
CA LEU A 239 4.18 7.97 -17.87
C LEU A 239 3.90 7.79 -19.37
N SER A 240 4.96 7.67 -20.17
CA SER A 240 4.84 7.34 -21.59
C SER A 240 4.20 5.97 -21.74
N ARG A 241 3.62 5.67 -22.91
CA ARG A 241 2.96 4.42 -23.23
C ARG A 241 3.75 3.19 -22.76
N ASP A 242 5.06 3.15 -22.99
CA ASP A 242 5.89 1.99 -22.61
C ASP A 242 6.02 1.82 -21.09
N TYR A 243 6.11 2.92 -20.34
CA TYR A 243 6.08 2.87 -18.87
C TYR A 243 4.70 2.48 -18.34
N ARG A 244 3.61 3.00 -18.93
CA ARG A 244 2.24 2.59 -18.56
C ARG A 244 2.04 1.10 -18.79
N MET A 245 2.48 0.60 -19.94
CA MET A 245 2.47 -0.83 -20.26
C MET A 245 3.25 -1.64 -19.23
N PHE A 246 4.51 -1.27 -18.98
CA PHE A 246 5.38 -2.01 -18.07
C PHE A 246 4.81 -2.07 -16.65
N ILE A 247 4.28 -0.96 -16.14
CA ILE A 247 3.64 -0.90 -14.82
C ILE A 247 2.34 -1.72 -14.81
N LEU A 248 1.48 -1.59 -15.82
CA LEU A 248 0.21 -2.31 -15.89
C LEU A 248 0.41 -3.82 -16.00
N TYR A 249 1.40 -4.26 -16.79
CA TYR A 249 1.77 -5.67 -16.91
C TYR A 249 2.18 -6.25 -15.55
N GLN A 250 3.08 -5.56 -14.84
CA GLN A 250 3.53 -5.97 -13.52
C GLN A 250 2.41 -5.96 -12.47
N LEU A 251 1.52 -4.97 -12.51
CA LEU A 251 0.34 -4.90 -11.64
C LEU A 251 -0.60 -6.09 -11.88
N LEU A 252 -0.88 -6.43 -13.14
CA LEU A 252 -1.69 -7.60 -13.49
C LEU A 252 -1.02 -8.90 -13.01
N ARG A 253 0.30 -9.07 -13.18
CA ARG A 253 1.03 -10.24 -12.65
C ARG A 253 0.94 -10.35 -11.14
N GLY A 254 1.22 -9.26 -10.42
CA GLY A 254 1.19 -9.24 -8.95
C GLY A 254 -0.19 -9.56 -8.39
N VAL A 255 -1.24 -8.93 -8.91
CA VAL A 255 -2.62 -9.21 -8.47
C VAL A 255 -3.07 -10.60 -8.91
N GLY A 256 -2.67 -11.06 -10.10
CA GLY A 256 -2.91 -12.44 -10.55
C GLY A 256 -2.33 -13.49 -9.61
N TYR A 257 -1.08 -13.30 -9.17
CA TYR A 257 -0.44 -14.14 -8.15
C TYR A 257 -1.22 -14.14 -6.83
N MET A 258 -1.68 -12.96 -6.36
CA MET A 258 -2.50 -12.88 -5.14
C MET A 258 -3.81 -13.67 -5.28
N HIS A 259 -4.47 -13.56 -6.43
CA HIS A 259 -5.70 -14.30 -6.72
C HIS A 259 -5.46 -15.82 -6.73
N LEU A 260 -4.32 -16.29 -7.24
CA LEU A 260 -3.92 -17.71 -7.15
C LEU A 260 -3.69 -18.17 -5.70
N CYS A 261 -3.19 -17.28 -4.84
CA CYS A 261 -3.05 -17.53 -3.39
C CYS A 261 -4.40 -17.52 -2.64
N GLY A 262 -5.52 -17.24 -3.32
CA GLY A 262 -6.83 -17.08 -2.69
C GLY A 262 -7.02 -15.73 -1.99
N VAL A 263 -6.23 -14.71 -2.33
CA VAL A 263 -6.27 -13.40 -1.69
C VAL A 263 -6.78 -12.36 -2.67
N ILE A 264 -7.85 -11.64 -2.28
CA ILE A 264 -8.30 -10.43 -3.00
C ILE A 264 -7.79 -9.20 -2.26
N HIS A 265 -7.29 -8.22 -2.99
CA HIS A 265 -6.72 -6.99 -2.41
C HIS A 265 -7.80 -6.01 -1.92
N ARG A 266 -8.79 -5.69 -2.77
CA ARG A 266 -9.96 -4.80 -2.50
C ARG A 266 -9.65 -3.31 -2.28
N ASP A 267 -8.41 -2.89 -2.46
CA ASP A 267 -7.99 -1.49 -2.30
C ASP A 267 -6.85 -1.16 -3.27
N ILE A 268 -6.94 -1.68 -4.50
CA ILE A 268 -5.96 -1.35 -5.54
C ILE A 268 -6.18 0.11 -5.94
N LYS A 269 -5.12 0.92 -5.77
CA LYS A 269 -5.07 2.33 -6.11
C LYS A 269 -3.59 2.74 -6.26
N PRO A 270 -3.28 3.90 -6.87
CA PRO A 270 -1.90 4.30 -7.11
C PRO A 270 -1.04 4.41 -5.85
N ASP A 271 -1.62 4.73 -4.70
CA ASP A 271 -0.94 4.78 -3.40
C ASP A 271 -0.41 3.41 -2.95
N ASN A 272 -1.08 2.33 -3.38
CA ASN A 272 -0.77 0.94 -3.02
C ASN A 272 0.04 0.22 -4.10
N VAL A 273 0.55 0.94 -5.10
CA VAL A 273 1.47 0.44 -6.12
C VAL A 273 2.80 1.16 -5.93
N MET A 274 3.78 0.46 -5.35
CA MET A 274 5.12 1.04 -5.15
C MET A 274 6.00 0.78 -6.37
N LEU A 275 6.84 1.75 -6.70
CA LEU A 275 7.78 1.74 -7.80
C LEU A 275 9.19 1.94 -7.24
N ASP A 276 10.14 1.16 -7.73
CA ASP A 276 11.55 1.54 -7.62
C ASP A 276 11.92 2.48 -8.77
N CYS A 277 13.14 3.00 -8.68
CA CYS A 277 13.83 3.75 -9.72
C CYS A 277 13.75 3.22 -11.15
N ASN A 278 13.61 1.91 -11.33
CA ASN A 278 13.54 1.23 -12.62
C ASN A 278 12.10 0.94 -13.03
N TYR A 279 11.11 1.53 -12.33
CA TYR A 279 9.68 1.28 -12.52
C TYR A 279 9.26 -0.17 -12.28
N ASN A 280 10.06 -0.94 -11.51
CA ASN A 280 9.58 -2.24 -11.05
C ASN A 280 8.46 -2.02 -10.04
N ALA A 281 7.28 -2.56 -10.34
CA ALA A 281 6.07 -2.32 -9.56
C ALA A 281 5.84 -3.44 -8.55
N ARG A 282 5.52 -3.08 -7.31
CA ARG A 282 5.09 -4.00 -6.23
C ARG A 282 3.80 -3.51 -5.60
N VAL A 283 2.79 -4.38 -5.57
CA VAL A 283 1.53 -4.14 -4.86
C VAL A 283 1.76 -4.25 -3.34
N CYS A 284 1.24 -3.32 -2.56
CA CYS A 284 1.38 -3.28 -1.10
C CYS A 284 0.06 -2.94 -0.38
N ASP A 285 0.10 -2.98 0.96
CA ASP A 285 -1.05 -2.69 1.85
C ASP A 285 -2.21 -3.70 1.75
N PHE A 286 -1.96 -4.90 2.27
CA PHE A 286 -2.91 -6.01 2.32
C PHE A 286 -3.85 -5.96 3.54
N GLY A 287 -3.82 -4.88 4.33
CA GLY A 287 -4.61 -4.76 5.58
C GLY A 287 -6.11 -4.84 5.34
N GLN A 288 -6.56 -4.50 4.14
CA GLN A 288 -7.95 -4.61 3.69
C GLN A 288 -8.22 -5.88 2.88
N GLY A 289 -7.21 -6.72 2.61
CA GLY A 289 -7.40 -7.98 1.87
C GLY A 289 -8.27 -8.98 2.62
N ARG A 290 -8.95 -9.88 1.91
CA ARG A 290 -9.73 -11.00 2.49
C ARG A 290 -9.44 -12.31 1.77
N ASP A 291 -9.51 -13.42 2.51
CA ASP A 291 -9.30 -14.76 1.96
C ASP A 291 -10.60 -15.15 1.29
N ALA A 292 -10.48 -15.57 0.03
CA ALA A 292 -11.60 -15.96 -0.78
C ALA A 292 -12.33 -17.16 -0.13
N PHE A 293 -11.60 -18.09 0.50
CA PHE A 293 -12.10 -19.41 0.91
C PHE A 293 -12.51 -19.55 2.39
N ALA A 294 -12.12 -18.65 3.29
CA ALA A 294 -12.46 -18.72 4.73
C ALA A 294 -13.96 -18.45 5.04
N MET A 295 -14.89 -18.67 4.10
CA MET A 295 -16.28 -18.19 4.17
C MET A 295 -17.33 -19.27 3.86
N GLU A 296 -17.18 -20.47 4.43
CA GLU A 296 -18.25 -21.47 4.45
C GLU A 296 -19.37 -21.17 5.46
N TRP A 297 -19.30 -20.07 6.23
CA TRP A 297 -20.43 -19.56 6.99
C TRP A 297 -20.97 -18.25 6.40
N ASN A 298 -21.92 -18.42 5.48
CA ASN A 298 -22.88 -17.45 4.96
C ASN A 298 -22.53 -16.59 3.73
N GLY A 299 -21.39 -16.76 3.05
CA GLY A 299 -21.20 -16.28 1.66
C GLY A 299 -21.37 -14.77 1.39
N VAL A 300 -21.22 -13.95 2.43
CA VAL A 300 -21.73 -12.57 2.49
C VAL A 300 -20.60 -11.71 3.12
N LEU A 301 -19.98 -10.77 2.35
CA LEU A 301 -18.79 -9.93 2.73
C LEU A 301 -18.96 -8.42 3.04
N GLN A 302 -18.82 -8.00 4.32
CA GLN A 302 -19.03 -6.62 4.81
C GLN A 302 -18.17 -5.54 4.10
N THR A 303 -18.80 -4.61 3.37
CA THR A 303 -18.19 -3.44 2.71
C THR A 303 -18.29 -2.18 3.58
N PHE A 304 -17.43 -2.05 4.59
CA PHE A 304 -17.24 -0.76 5.26
C PHE A 304 -16.27 0.10 4.45
N LEU A 305 -16.82 0.96 3.59
CA LEU A 305 -16.08 2.01 2.88
C LEU A 305 -16.57 3.42 3.29
N ASP A 306 -17.09 3.58 4.51
CA ASP A 306 -17.55 4.89 4.99
C ASP A 306 -16.34 5.81 5.29
N ASN A 307 -16.45 7.07 4.86
CA ASN A 307 -15.53 8.18 5.12
C ASN A 307 -14.17 8.15 4.42
N CYS A 308 -14.01 7.41 3.32
CA CYS A 308 -12.81 7.43 2.50
C CYS A 308 -13.13 7.72 1.02
N THR A 309 -12.13 8.17 0.27
CA THR A 309 -12.19 8.34 -1.17
C THR A 309 -12.36 6.98 -1.88
N GLN A 310 -13.43 6.81 -2.66
CA GLN A 310 -13.79 5.53 -3.31
C GLN A 310 -13.53 5.50 -4.82
N TRP A 311 -12.63 6.36 -5.34
CA TRP A 311 -12.44 6.56 -6.79
C TRP A 311 -12.12 5.28 -7.59
N TYR A 312 -11.58 4.25 -6.92
CA TYR A 312 -11.20 2.96 -7.51
C TYR A 312 -12.17 1.82 -7.19
N ALA A 313 -13.22 2.07 -6.40
CA ALA A 313 -14.16 1.05 -5.96
C ALA A 313 -15.13 0.66 -7.09
N ALA A 314 -15.35 -0.65 -7.26
CA ALA A 314 -16.25 -1.19 -8.27
C ALA A 314 -17.72 -0.98 -7.89
N PRO A 315 -18.66 -0.83 -8.85
CA PRO A 315 -20.08 -0.58 -8.61
C PRO A 315 -20.73 -1.55 -7.61
N GLU A 316 -20.40 -2.84 -7.71
CA GLU A 316 -20.91 -3.91 -6.86
C GLU A 316 -20.33 -3.90 -5.43
N THR A 317 -19.27 -3.14 -5.18
CA THR A 317 -18.64 -3.03 -3.85
C THR A 317 -19.10 -1.79 -3.08
N LEU A 318 -19.79 -0.85 -3.74
CA LEU A 318 -20.20 0.42 -3.14
C LEU A 318 -21.20 0.21 -2.00
N THR A 319 -21.17 1.09 -1.01
CA THR A 319 -22.18 1.14 0.05
C THR A 319 -23.06 2.38 -0.19
N LEU A 320 -24.28 2.16 -0.69
CA LEU A 320 -25.19 3.24 -1.12
C LEU A 320 -26.19 3.70 -0.06
N ALA A 321 -26.27 3.00 1.08
CA ALA A 321 -27.16 3.38 2.18
C ALA A 321 -26.56 3.02 3.53
N GLN A 322 -26.75 3.91 4.51
CA GLN A 322 -26.43 3.66 5.91
C GLN A 322 -27.60 2.93 6.56
N VAL A 323 -27.41 1.66 6.89
CA VAL A 323 -28.32 0.92 7.78
C VAL A 323 -27.62 0.86 9.14
N SER A 324 -28.32 0.95 10.27
CA SER A 324 -27.68 0.89 11.60
C SER A 324 -26.89 -0.40 11.88
N SER A 325 -26.98 -1.38 10.97
CA SER A 325 -26.21 -2.63 10.89
C SER A 325 -25.37 -2.71 9.59
N SER A 326 -24.79 -1.58 9.12
CA SER A 326 -24.16 -1.40 7.81
C SER A 326 -23.13 -2.48 7.48
N SER A 327 -23.52 -3.48 6.70
CA SER A 327 -22.61 -4.47 6.14
C SER A 327 -23.12 -4.80 4.74
N GLY A 328 -22.63 -4.13 3.70
CA GLY A 328 -22.89 -4.58 2.32
C GLY A 328 -22.15 -5.88 2.08
N PHE A 329 -22.74 -6.88 1.43
CA PHE A 329 -22.10 -8.19 1.30
C PHE A 329 -22.03 -8.66 -0.17
N VAL A 330 -20.87 -9.17 -0.65
CA VAL A 330 -20.64 -9.58 -2.07
C VAL A 330 -20.06 -11.01 -2.18
N TYR A 331 -20.44 -11.80 -3.19
CA TYR A 331 -19.97 -13.18 -3.41
C TYR A 331 -18.49 -13.30 -3.86
N GLN A 332 -17.86 -14.46 -3.59
CA GLN A 332 -16.43 -14.73 -3.77
C GLN A 332 -15.89 -14.62 -5.21
N LYS A 333 -16.58 -15.19 -6.21
CA LYS A 333 -16.15 -15.13 -7.63
C LYS A 333 -16.13 -13.71 -8.20
N THR A 334 -16.89 -12.79 -7.60
CA THR A 334 -17.00 -11.40 -8.06
C THR A 334 -15.98 -10.46 -7.45
N LEU A 335 -15.16 -10.93 -6.52
CA LEU A 335 -14.14 -10.10 -5.88
C LEU A 335 -12.85 -10.00 -6.70
N HIS A 336 -12.51 -11.04 -7.48
CA HIS A 336 -11.46 -10.91 -8.50
C HIS A 336 -11.82 -9.81 -9.49
N ALA A 337 -13.09 -9.75 -9.90
CA ALA A 337 -13.59 -8.72 -10.80
C ALA A 337 -13.54 -7.31 -10.19
N ALA A 338 -13.66 -7.17 -8.85
CA ALA A 338 -13.49 -5.88 -8.18
C ALA A 338 -12.05 -5.36 -8.27
N ASP A 339 -11.04 -6.22 -8.04
CA ASP A 339 -9.64 -5.84 -8.24
C ASP A 339 -9.37 -5.51 -9.73
N VAL A 340 -9.94 -6.27 -10.66
CA VAL A 340 -9.85 -6.00 -12.12
C VAL A 340 -10.40 -4.62 -12.47
N TRP A 341 -11.54 -4.22 -11.88
CA TRP A 341 -12.08 -2.87 -12.05
C TRP A 341 -11.12 -1.80 -11.52
N SER A 342 -10.59 -2.00 -10.31
CA SER A 342 -9.64 -1.06 -9.72
C SER A 342 -8.35 -0.92 -10.55
N ILE A 343 -7.86 -2.02 -11.14
CA ILE A 343 -6.75 -2.00 -12.13
C ILE A 343 -7.15 -1.17 -13.36
N GLY A 344 -8.37 -1.32 -13.88
CA GLY A 344 -8.88 -0.49 -14.98
C GLY A 344 -8.90 1.00 -14.65
N CYS A 345 -9.29 1.37 -13.42
CA CYS A 345 -9.22 2.75 -12.93
C CYS A 345 -7.79 3.27 -12.87
N VAL A 346 -6.84 2.48 -12.36
CA VAL A 346 -5.41 2.83 -12.30
C VAL A 346 -4.82 2.99 -13.71
N ALA A 347 -5.12 2.06 -14.61
CA ALA A 347 -4.67 2.11 -16.01
C ALA A 347 -5.20 3.36 -16.73
N ALA A 348 -6.49 3.66 -16.57
CA ALA A 348 -7.08 4.88 -17.10
C ALA A 348 -6.42 6.13 -16.52
N GLU A 349 -6.16 6.17 -15.21
CA GLU A 349 -5.50 7.30 -14.56
C GLU A 349 -4.05 7.49 -15.05
N MET A 350 -3.30 6.42 -15.26
CA MET A 350 -1.97 6.50 -15.86
C MET A 350 -2.02 7.10 -17.27
N LEU A 351 -3.04 6.75 -18.07
CA LEU A 351 -3.22 7.26 -19.42
C LEU A 351 -3.64 8.74 -19.43
N ILE A 352 -4.60 9.13 -18.59
CA ILE A 352 -5.22 10.48 -18.63
C ILE A 352 -4.55 11.49 -17.68
N GLY A 353 -3.68 11.02 -16.78
CA GLY A 353 -2.97 11.84 -15.78
C GLY A 353 -3.82 12.31 -14.59
N ARG A 354 -5.06 11.82 -14.46
CA ARG A 354 -5.98 12.17 -13.35
C ARG A 354 -6.93 11.01 -13.03
N PRO A 355 -7.54 10.95 -11.84
CA PRO A 355 -8.52 9.92 -11.53
C PRO A 355 -9.69 9.92 -12.53
N LEU A 356 -10.03 8.73 -13.06
CA LEU A 356 -11.12 8.58 -14.03
C LEU A 356 -12.49 8.90 -13.40
N PHE A 357 -12.78 8.28 -12.26
CA PHE A 357 -14.03 8.46 -11.52
C PHE A 357 -13.83 9.38 -10.31
N TYR A 358 -13.43 10.63 -10.58
CA TYR A 358 -13.26 11.62 -9.53
C TYR A 358 -14.61 12.07 -8.97
N CYS A 359 -14.80 11.97 -7.66
CA CYS A 359 -15.98 12.49 -6.95
C CYS A 359 -15.58 13.38 -5.76
N ARG A 360 -16.22 14.55 -5.63
CA ARG A 360 -16.04 15.46 -4.47
C ARG A 360 -16.88 15.04 -3.25
N ARG A 361 -18.00 14.35 -3.49
CA ARG A 361 -18.86 13.81 -2.43
C ARG A 361 -18.28 12.47 -1.98
N PHE A 362 -17.94 12.36 -0.70
CA PHE A 362 -17.52 11.10 -0.10
C PHE A 362 -18.70 10.12 -0.03
N GLY A 363 -18.43 8.82 -0.22
CA GLY A 363 -19.41 7.74 -0.11
C GLY A 363 -19.89 7.16 -1.44
N GLY A 364 -20.58 6.01 -1.36
CA GLY A 364 -20.90 5.19 -2.52
C GLY A 364 -21.80 5.87 -3.56
N VAL A 365 -22.73 6.72 -3.13
CA VAL A 365 -23.65 7.41 -4.05
C VAL A 365 -22.90 8.40 -4.95
N GLY A 366 -21.93 9.13 -4.39
CA GLY A 366 -21.08 10.04 -5.16
C GLY A 366 -20.24 9.29 -6.19
N GLN A 367 -19.69 8.14 -5.79
CA GLN A 367 -18.91 7.28 -6.66
C GLN A 367 -19.76 6.68 -7.79
N LEU A 368 -20.96 6.17 -7.48
CA LEU A 368 -21.87 5.61 -8.49
C LEU A 368 -22.23 6.64 -9.57
N ASN A 369 -22.54 7.87 -9.17
CA ASN A 369 -22.80 8.97 -10.09
C ASN A 369 -21.59 9.29 -10.98
N ALA A 370 -20.38 9.30 -10.42
CA ALA A 370 -19.16 9.50 -11.21
C ALA A 370 -18.98 8.39 -12.25
N ILE A 371 -19.28 7.15 -11.88
CA ILE A 371 -19.24 6.00 -12.80
C ILE A 371 -20.26 6.17 -13.94
N MET A 372 -21.53 6.43 -13.63
CA MET A 372 -22.59 6.63 -14.63
C MET A 372 -22.38 7.86 -15.53
N SER A 373 -21.69 8.88 -15.02
CA SER A 373 -21.30 10.06 -15.81
C SER A 373 -20.26 9.73 -16.89
N VAL A 374 -19.44 8.71 -16.67
CA VAL A 374 -18.34 8.30 -17.57
C VAL A 374 -18.75 7.13 -18.45
N LEU A 375 -19.28 6.04 -17.87
CA LEU A 375 -19.70 4.84 -18.62
C LEU A 375 -21.05 5.00 -19.30
N GLY A 376 -21.83 6.01 -18.93
CA GLY A 376 -23.19 6.22 -19.43
C GLY A 376 -24.22 5.38 -18.68
N GLU A 377 -25.39 5.24 -19.31
CA GLU A 377 -26.56 4.56 -18.76
C GLU A 377 -26.23 3.13 -18.28
N LEU A 378 -26.58 2.84 -17.02
CA LEU A 378 -26.54 1.49 -16.46
C LEU A 378 -27.81 0.74 -16.91
N SER A 379 -27.64 -0.33 -17.68
CA SER A 379 -28.78 -1.12 -18.15
C SER A 379 -29.49 -1.83 -16.99
N GLU A 380 -30.80 -2.07 -17.10
CA GLU A 380 -31.57 -2.86 -16.12
C GLU A 380 -30.98 -4.28 -15.93
N LYS A 381 -30.38 -4.85 -16.98
CA LYS A 381 -29.71 -6.14 -16.91
C LYS A 381 -28.48 -6.07 -16.00
N ASP A 382 -27.63 -5.06 -16.18
CA ASP A 382 -26.42 -4.87 -15.38
C ASP A 382 -26.77 -4.49 -13.93
N ALA A 383 -27.82 -3.68 -13.74
CA ALA A 383 -28.34 -3.35 -12.43
C ALA A 383 -28.80 -4.62 -11.68
N GLU A 384 -29.57 -5.50 -12.32
CA GLU A 384 -29.97 -6.76 -11.68
C GLU A 384 -28.75 -7.66 -11.39
N ARG A 385 -27.73 -7.68 -12.26
CA ARG A 385 -26.49 -8.42 -12.01
C ARG A 385 -25.76 -7.90 -10.78
N ILE A 386 -25.59 -6.59 -10.65
CA ILE A 386 -25.01 -5.96 -9.46
C ILE A 386 -25.84 -6.32 -8.20
N LEU A 387 -27.16 -6.27 -8.30
CA LEU A 387 -28.07 -6.56 -7.20
C LEU A 387 -28.09 -8.05 -6.80
N GLN A 388 -27.89 -8.98 -7.73
CA GLN A 388 -27.78 -10.43 -7.44
C GLN A 388 -26.56 -10.77 -6.60
N LEU A 389 -25.54 -9.93 -6.61
CA LEU A 389 -24.33 -10.15 -5.84
C LEU A 389 -24.48 -9.78 -4.37
N ARG A 390 -25.59 -9.14 -4.00
CA ARG A 390 -25.84 -8.67 -2.64
C ARG A 390 -26.72 -9.62 -1.83
N ASP A 391 -26.53 -9.60 -0.52
CA ASP A 391 -27.41 -10.27 0.42
C ASP A 391 -28.83 -9.65 0.40
N ASN A 392 -29.83 -10.42 0.83
CA ASN A 392 -31.22 -10.02 0.74
C ASN A 392 -31.57 -8.77 1.55
N ASP A 393 -30.88 -8.52 2.66
CA ASP A 393 -31.17 -7.41 3.56
C ASP A 393 -30.67 -6.09 2.97
N THR A 394 -29.47 -6.08 2.39
CA THR A 394 -28.91 -4.89 1.75
C THR A 394 -29.44 -4.67 0.33
N LYS A 395 -29.80 -5.75 -0.39
CA LYS A 395 -30.30 -5.70 -1.77
C LYS A 395 -31.48 -4.74 -1.93
N LYS A 396 -32.44 -4.74 -0.99
CA LYS A 396 -33.63 -3.88 -1.05
C LYS A 396 -33.28 -2.39 -0.97
N VAL A 397 -32.43 -2.03 -0.01
CA VAL A 397 -32.06 -0.63 0.22
C VAL A 397 -31.16 -0.15 -0.91
N PHE A 398 -30.19 -0.97 -1.32
CA PHE A 398 -29.32 -0.69 -2.45
C PHE A 398 -30.12 -0.49 -3.74
N LYS A 399 -31.11 -1.35 -4.00
CA LYS A 399 -31.98 -1.25 -5.19
C LYS A 399 -32.71 0.09 -5.26
N CYS A 400 -33.25 0.58 -4.15
CA CYS A 400 -33.95 1.85 -4.11
C CYS A 400 -33.04 3.01 -4.56
N VAL A 401 -31.84 3.10 -3.97
CA VAL A 401 -30.86 4.15 -4.31
C VAL A 401 -30.34 3.97 -5.73
N LEU A 402 -30.00 2.75 -6.14
CA LEU A 402 -29.54 2.44 -7.49
C LEU A 402 -30.55 2.89 -8.56
N GLN A 403 -31.83 2.58 -8.36
CA GLN A 403 -32.90 2.97 -9.29
C GLN A 403 -33.09 4.48 -9.36
N GLN A 404 -32.95 5.18 -8.23
CA GLN A 404 -33.01 6.65 -8.20
C GLN A 404 -31.86 7.29 -8.98
N GLU A 405 -30.63 6.77 -8.84
CA GLU A 405 -29.48 7.30 -9.58
C GLU A 405 -29.56 6.93 -11.08
N MET A 406 -30.03 5.72 -11.42
CA MET A 406 -30.26 5.32 -12.82
C MET A 406 -31.19 6.28 -13.56
N GLN A 407 -32.25 6.76 -12.90
CA GLN A 407 -33.21 7.71 -13.49
C GLN A 407 -32.56 9.04 -13.89
N GLN A 408 -31.47 9.44 -13.24
CA GLN A 408 -30.75 10.69 -13.54
C GLN A 408 -29.83 10.55 -14.77
N HIS A 409 -29.53 9.32 -15.20
CA HIS A 409 -28.57 9.01 -16.25
C HIS A 409 -29.17 8.26 -17.46
N VAL A 410 -30.50 8.25 -17.60
CA VAL A 410 -31.20 7.61 -18.74
C VAL A 410 -30.79 8.28 -20.05
N ASN A 411 -30.51 7.48 -21.09
CA ASN A 411 -29.99 7.90 -22.39
C ASN A 411 -28.64 8.62 -22.35
N ASN A 412 -27.89 8.56 -21.24
CA ASN A 412 -26.54 9.15 -21.19
C ASN A 412 -25.55 8.26 -21.97
N PRO A 413 -24.92 8.76 -23.05
CA PRO A 413 -23.94 7.97 -23.79
C PRO A 413 -22.66 7.76 -22.99
N SER A 414 -21.97 6.65 -23.24
CA SER A 414 -20.63 6.44 -22.69
C SER A 414 -19.66 7.49 -23.22
N ARG A 415 -18.92 8.11 -22.30
CA ARG A 415 -17.86 9.08 -22.58
C ARG A 415 -16.46 8.48 -22.37
N LEU A 416 -16.39 7.24 -21.90
CA LEU A 416 -15.13 6.56 -21.52
C LEU A 416 -14.06 6.72 -22.61
N ARG A 417 -14.36 6.28 -23.83
CA ARG A 417 -13.41 6.32 -24.95
C ARG A 417 -12.93 7.73 -25.29
N GLY A 418 -13.82 8.71 -25.21
CA GLY A 418 -13.48 10.13 -25.43
C GLY A 418 -12.62 10.72 -24.31
N LEU A 419 -12.66 10.14 -23.10
CA LEU A 419 -11.84 10.55 -21.97
C LEU A 419 -10.47 9.87 -21.95
N LEU A 420 -10.34 8.66 -22.51
CA LEU A 420 -9.08 7.91 -22.60
C LEU A 420 -8.15 8.51 -23.65
N GLN A 421 -7.68 9.71 -23.36
CA GLN A 421 -6.75 10.48 -24.18
C GLN A 421 -5.51 10.79 -23.37
N SER A 422 -4.34 10.58 -23.97
CA SER A 422 -3.08 10.97 -23.38
C SER A 422 -2.82 12.46 -23.62
N PRO A 423 -2.45 13.24 -22.58
CA PRO A 423 -2.03 14.61 -22.78
C PRO A 423 -0.73 14.74 -23.59
N TYR A 424 -0.02 13.63 -23.85
CA TYR A 424 1.24 13.58 -24.60
C TYR A 424 1.07 13.06 -26.04
N GLY A 425 -0.16 12.72 -26.44
CA GLY A 425 -0.45 12.24 -27.80
C GLY A 425 0.04 10.82 -28.11
N ASP A 426 0.50 10.08 -27.11
CA ASP A 426 1.00 8.69 -27.22
C ASP A 426 -0.09 7.66 -26.89
N VAL A 427 -1.29 7.85 -27.44
CA VAL A 427 -2.44 6.97 -27.24
C VAL A 427 -2.30 5.69 -28.06
N ASP A 428 -2.48 4.54 -27.43
CA ASP A 428 -2.51 3.23 -28.06
C ASP A 428 -3.94 2.65 -28.05
N GLU A 429 -4.41 2.20 -29.21
CA GLU A 429 -5.74 1.61 -29.38
C GLU A 429 -5.91 0.29 -28.62
N ASP A 430 -4.84 -0.51 -28.49
CA ASP A 430 -4.88 -1.75 -27.71
C ASP A 430 -4.89 -1.47 -26.20
N GLU A 431 -4.27 -0.37 -25.74
CA GLU A 431 -4.37 0.12 -24.36
C GLU A 431 -5.81 0.52 -24.02
N ILE A 432 -6.45 1.31 -24.90
CA ILE A 432 -7.85 1.74 -24.74
C ILE A 432 -8.78 0.52 -24.66
N LYS A 433 -8.66 -0.43 -25.58
CA LYS A 433 -9.51 -1.64 -25.60
C LYS A 433 -9.32 -2.48 -24.33
N LEU A 434 -8.09 -2.59 -23.84
CA LEU A 434 -7.81 -3.28 -22.59
C LEU A 434 -8.52 -2.58 -21.42
N ILE A 435 -8.39 -1.26 -21.31
CA ILE A 435 -9.04 -0.46 -20.26
C ILE A 435 -10.58 -0.59 -20.34
N GLU A 436 -11.18 -0.51 -21.53
CA GLU A 436 -12.62 -0.71 -21.74
C GLU A 436 -13.06 -2.11 -21.27
N SER A 437 -12.25 -3.14 -21.53
CA SER A 437 -12.54 -4.52 -21.12
C SER A 437 -12.42 -4.75 -19.61
N LEU A 438 -11.61 -3.94 -18.91
CA LEU A 438 -11.50 -3.95 -17.44
C LEU A 438 -12.69 -3.23 -16.77
N LEU A 439 -13.25 -2.21 -17.43
CA LEU A 439 -14.26 -1.29 -16.88
C LEU A 439 -15.70 -1.59 -17.33
N CYS A 440 -16.17 -2.81 -17.09
CA CYS A 440 -17.56 -3.21 -17.33
C CYS A 440 -18.44 -3.13 -16.07
N TYR A 441 -19.71 -2.74 -16.21
CA TYR A 441 -20.66 -2.75 -15.10
C TYR A 441 -20.90 -4.17 -14.55
N ASP A 442 -21.26 -5.13 -15.40
CA ASP A 442 -21.40 -6.54 -15.02
C ASP A 442 -20.02 -7.12 -14.70
N PRO A 443 -19.76 -7.55 -13.45
CA PRO A 443 -18.47 -8.13 -13.07
C PRO A 443 -18.12 -9.41 -13.86
N ASN A 444 -19.11 -10.11 -14.42
CA ASN A 444 -18.89 -11.31 -15.24
C ASN A 444 -18.50 -10.99 -16.69
N CYS A 445 -18.66 -9.73 -17.12
CA CYS A 445 -18.25 -9.27 -18.44
C CYS A 445 -16.85 -8.65 -18.44
N ARG A 446 -16.25 -8.43 -17.26
CA ARG A 446 -14.87 -7.93 -17.16
C ARG A 446 -13.90 -9.02 -17.60
N ILE A 447 -12.89 -8.64 -18.36
CA ILE A 447 -11.79 -9.52 -18.75
C ILE A 447 -11.08 -10.06 -17.50
N THR A 448 -10.70 -11.34 -17.51
CA THR A 448 -9.90 -11.90 -16.41
C THR A 448 -8.46 -11.39 -16.49
N ILE A 449 -7.71 -11.43 -15.37
CA ILE A 449 -6.28 -11.05 -15.37
C ILE A 449 -5.47 -11.89 -16.36
N GLN A 450 -5.75 -13.19 -16.44
CA GLN A 450 -5.09 -14.09 -17.36
C GLN A 450 -5.32 -13.69 -18.82
N GLU A 451 -6.55 -13.37 -19.19
CA GLU A 451 -6.89 -12.87 -20.54
C GLU A 451 -6.31 -11.47 -20.79
N ALA A 452 -6.27 -10.61 -19.78
CA ALA A 452 -5.68 -9.27 -19.88
C ALA A 452 -4.17 -9.33 -20.17
N LEU A 453 -3.43 -10.25 -19.54
CA LEU A 453 -2.02 -10.51 -19.83
C LEU A 453 -1.79 -11.03 -21.25
N GLN A 454 -2.80 -11.65 -21.87
CA GLN A 454 -2.79 -12.10 -23.27
C GLN A 454 -3.26 -11.02 -24.26
N SER A 455 -3.55 -9.80 -23.79
CA SER A 455 -4.03 -8.74 -24.66
C SER A 455 -2.98 -8.35 -25.71
N PRO A 456 -3.41 -7.90 -26.91
CA PRO A 456 -2.50 -7.42 -27.95
C PRO A 456 -1.55 -6.32 -27.47
N TYR A 457 -1.97 -5.53 -26.47
CA TYR A 457 -1.17 -4.49 -25.85
C TYR A 457 0.17 -5.04 -25.36
N PHE A 458 0.18 -6.19 -24.67
CA PHE A 458 1.42 -6.79 -24.15
C PHE A 458 2.10 -7.70 -25.18
N ILE A 459 1.33 -8.57 -25.85
CA ILE A 459 1.90 -9.62 -26.71
C ILE A 459 2.67 -9.04 -27.90
N LYS A 460 2.21 -7.93 -28.48
CA LYS A 460 2.88 -7.30 -29.64
C LYS A 460 4.27 -6.79 -29.31
N GLU A 461 4.51 -6.42 -28.06
CA GLU A 461 5.80 -5.93 -27.56
C GLU A 461 6.67 -7.05 -26.97
N GLY A 462 6.26 -8.31 -27.10
CA GLY A 462 7.05 -9.48 -26.69
C GLY A 462 6.96 -9.85 -25.21
N TYR A 463 5.97 -9.32 -24.48
CA TYR A 463 5.70 -9.76 -23.10
C TYR A 463 5.13 -11.18 -23.08
N GLU A 464 5.60 -12.00 -22.13
CA GLU A 464 5.08 -13.36 -21.95
C GLU A 464 3.79 -13.34 -21.11
N PRO A 465 2.69 -13.97 -21.57
CA PRO A 465 1.38 -13.89 -20.90
C PRO A 465 1.23 -14.95 -19.79
N VAL A 466 2.27 -15.12 -18.97
CA VAL A 466 2.34 -16.23 -18.03
C VAL A 466 2.40 -15.68 -16.60
N ILE A 467 1.34 -15.96 -15.82
CA ILE A 467 1.49 -16.06 -14.36
C ILE A 467 2.25 -17.36 -14.16
N ASP A 468 3.46 -17.28 -13.59
CA ASP A 468 4.41 -18.38 -13.60
C ASP A 468 3.75 -19.65 -13.02
N PRO A 469 3.68 -20.78 -13.75
CA PRO A 469 3.11 -22.02 -13.20
C PRO A 469 3.92 -22.55 -12.01
N SER A 470 5.19 -22.12 -11.90
CA SER A 470 6.10 -22.40 -10.78
C SER A 470 5.96 -21.41 -9.63
N ASP A 471 5.14 -20.36 -9.76
CA ASP A 471 4.63 -19.62 -8.60
C ASP A 471 3.80 -20.61 -7.77
N THR A 472 4.47 -21.26 -6.83
CA THR A 472 3.83 -22.11 -5.83
C THR A 472 3.10 -21.16 -4.89
N ALA A 473 1.93 -20.72 -5.32
CA ALA A 473 1.00 -19.95 -4.52
C ALA A 473 0.62 -20.80 -3.31
N THR A 474 1.41 -20.69 -2.24
CA THR A 474 1.08 -21.30 -0.96
C THR A 474 -0.13 -20.56 -0.44
N ARG A 475 -1.26 -21.26 -0.35
CA ARG A 475 -2.48 -20.70 0.22
C ARG A 475 -2.16 -20.25 1.64
N VAL A 476 -2.44 -18.98 1.91
CA VAL A 476 -2.23 -18.40 3.24
C VAL A 476 -3.57 -18.43 3.94
N ARG A 477 -3.71 -19.31 4.94
CA ARG A 477 -4.92 -19.33 5.78
C ARG A 477 -5.06 -17.96 6.45
N ALA A 478 -6.16 -17.27 6.17
CA ALA A 478 -6.44 -16.03 6.88
C ALA A 478 -6.76 -16.30 8.36
N VAL A 479 -6.26 -15.43 9.25
CA VAL A 479 -6.77 -15.37 10.62
C VAL A 479 -8.24 -14.99 10.59
N GLU A 480 -9.07 -15.84 11.18
CA GLU A 480 -10.49 -15.61 11.36
C GLU A 480 -10.74 -14.67 12.56
N ALA A 481 -11.83 -13.90 12.51
CA ALA A 481 -12.17 -12.96 13.58
C ALA A 481 -12.47 -13.66 14.93
N ASN A 482 -12.80 -14.96 14.90
CA ASN A 482 -13.01 -15.79 16.09
C ASN A 482 -11.70 -16.29 16.73
N GLU A 483 -10.57 -16.24 16.02
CA GLU A 483 -9.25 -16.66 16.51
C GLU A 483 -8.61 -15.55 17.37
N ILE A 484 -8.90 -14.29 17.04
CA ILE A 484 -8.44 -13.10 17.75
C ILE A 484 -9.65 -12.35 18.31
N VAL A 485 -10.11 -12.76 19.51
CA VAL A 485 -11.33 -12.24 20.17
C VAL A 485 -11.08 -11.21 21.29
N ASP A 486 -9.86 -11.10 21.78
CA ASP A 486 -9.43 -10.03 22.71
C ASP A 486 -7.93 -9.66 22.58
N ALA A 487 -7.56 -8.45 23.00
CA ALA A 487 -6.20 -7.94 22.84
C ALA A 487 -5.10 -8.88 23.37
N VAL A 488 -5.42 -9.73 24.36
CA VAL A 488 -4.50 -10.73 24.90
C VAL A 488 -4.24 -11.85 23.89
N LYS A 489 -5.29 -12.41 23.27
CA LYS A 489 -5.13 -13.39 22.19
C LYS A 489 -4.43 -12.81 20.96
N GLY A 490 -4.72 -11.56 20.61
CA GLY A 490 -4.02 -10.88 19.52
C GLY A 490 -2.52 -10.74 19.78
N ARG A 491 -2.13 -10.36 21.01
CA ARG A 491 -0.72 -10.35 21.44
C ARG A 491 -0.09 -11.73 21.38
N LYS A 492 -0.74 -12.72 21.98
CA LYS A 492 -0.28 -14.12 21.99
C LYS A 492 -0.03 -14.63 20.56
N PHE A 493 -0.96 -14.37 19.64
CA PHE A 493 -0.84 -14.76 18.24
C PHE A 493 0.40 -14.14 17.58
N LEU A 494 0.54 -12.81 17.66
CA LEU A 494 1.66 -12.10 17.04
C LEU A 494 3.01 -12.50 17.65
N TRP A 495 3.06 -12.78 18.94
CA TRP A 495 4.29 -13.28 19.55
C TRP A 495 4.61 -14.71 19.14
N LEU A 496 3.63 -15.61 19.05
CA LEU A 496 3.86 -16.95 18.52
C LEU A 496 4.38 -16.90 17.08
N LEU A 497 3.83 -15.99 16.26
CA LEU A 497 4.32 -15.75 14.91
C LEU A 497 5.78 -15.23 14.92
N PHE A 498 6.10 -14.32 15.84
CA PHE A 498 7.46 -13.83 16.07
C PHE A 498 8.43 -14.95 16.45
N LEU A 499 8.07 -15.84 17.39
CA LEU A 499 8.91 -16.99 17.77
C LEU A 499 9.05 -18.02 16.64
N LYS A 500 7.99 -18.24 15.84
CA LYS A 500 8.05 -19.12 14.67
C LYS A 500 9.03 -18.58 13.63
N HIS A 501 9.10 -17.26 13.46
CA HIS A 501 10.04 -16.61 12.54
C HIS A 501 11.47 -16.53 13.11
N HIS A 502 11.60 -16.29 14.42
CA HIS A 502 12.86 -16.12 15.14
C HIS A 502 13.02 -17.17 16.24
N PRO A 503 13.33 -18.44 15.91
CA PRO A 503 13.53 -19.50 16.90
C PRO A 503 14.68 -19.20 17.89
N GLU A 504 15.65 -18.36 17.50
CA GLU A 504 16.72 -17.88 18.37
C GLU A 504 16.22 -17.05 19.56
N VAL A 505 15.04 -16.42 19.45
CA VAL A 505 14.40 -15.71 20.56
C VAL A 505 13.91 -16.70 21.62
N ASP A 506 13.36 -17.83 21.20
CA ASP A 506 12.91 -18.88 22.13
C ASP A 506 14.10 -19.45 22.91
N GLU A 507 15.23 -19.69 22.23
CA GLU A 507 16.46 -20.14 22.87
C GLU A 507 17.05 -19.11 23.84
N LEU A 508 16.97 -17.82 23.49
CA LEU A 508 17.31 -16.73 24.40
C LEU A 508 16.44 -16.76 25.66
N ILE A 509 15.12 -16.90 25.52
CA ILE A 509 14.18 -16.95 26.65
C ILE A 509 14.53 -18.12 27.59
N ARG A 510 14.82 -19.30 27.04
CA ARG A 510 15.26 -20.47 27.82
C ARG A 510 16.56 -20.20 28.58
N THR A 511 17.53 -19.59 27.90
CA THR A 511 18.83 -19.23 28.51
C THR A 511 18.66 -18.22 29.64
N LEU A 512 17.82 -17.21 29.46
CA LEU A 512 17.53 -16.22 30.51
C LEU A 512 16.80 -16.85 31.70
N HIS A 513 15.90 -17.80 31.44
CA HIS A 513 15.21 -18.54 32.48
C HIS A 513 16.16 -19.38 33.33
N LEU A 514 17.06 -20.13 32.69
CA LEU A 514 18.09 -20.94 33.35
C LEU A 514 18.99 -20.10 34.28
N ARG A 515 19.41 -18.92 33.80
CA ARG A 515 20.20 -17.97 34.60
C ARG A 515 19.45 -17.46 35.82
N ARG A 516 18.12 -17.34 35.73
CA ARG A 516 17.25 -16.92 36.83
C ARG A 516 16.99 -18.04 37.84
N SER A 517 16.73 -19.26 37.37
CA SER A 517 16.37 -20.41 38.21
C SER A 517 17.57 -21.09 38.88
N GLY A 518 18.79 -20.90 38.35
CA GLY A 518 19.99 -21.55 38.87
C GLY A 518 19.99 -23.08 38.71
N SER A 519 19.10 -23.63 37.88
CA SER A 519 18.87 -25.07 37.70
C SER A 519 19.65 -25.64 36.50
N SER A 520 19.98 -26.93 36.57
CA SER A 520 20.61 -27.69 35.47
C SER A 520 19.60 -28.01 34.35
N THR A 521 20.14 -28.30 33.16
CA THR A 521 19.44 -28.40 31.86
C THR A 521 18.21 -29.31 31.78
N GLU A 522 17.97 -30.20 32.75
CA GLU A 522 16.90 -31.21 32.67
C GLU A 522 15.49 -30.70 33.06
N ASP A 523 15.35 -29.56 33.76
CA ASP A 523 14.05 -28.99 34.13
C ASP A 523 13.41 -28.07 33.05
N THR A 524 14.09 -27.88 31.91
CA THR A 524 13.78 -26.82 30.92
C THR A 524 12.69 -27.14 29.90
N GLN A 525 12.29 -28.40 29.74
CA GLN A 525 11.20 -28.73 28.82
C GLN A 525 9.86 -28.12 29.25
N ASN A 526 9.70 -27.73 30.52
CA ASN A 526 8.45 -27.16 31.05
C ASN A 526 8.35 -25.62 30.97
N SER A 527 9.42 -24.86 30.73
CA SER A 527 9.34 -23.38 30.75
C SER A 527 9.14 -22.75 29.36
N SER A 528 9.76 -23.28 28.28
CA SER A 528 9.36 -22.92 26.91
C SER A 528 7.92 -23.37 26.60
N ALA A 529 7.47 -24.36 27.36
CA ALA A 529 6.09 -24.82 27.42
C ALA A 529 5.12 -23.70 27.88
N VAL A 530 5.53 -22.70 28.68
CA VAL A 530 4.62 -21.62 29.12
C VAL A 530 4.13 -20.76 27.94
N TYR A 531 4.99 -20.52 26.95
CA TYR A 531 4.64 -19.74 25.75
C TYR A 531 4.02 -20.62 24.65
N THR A 532 4.19 -21.95 24.70
CA THR A 532 3.81 -22.89 23.62
C THR A 532 2.78 -23.98 24.01
N GLN A 533 2.42 -24.18 25.29
CA GLN A 533 1.56 -25.28 25.78
C GLN A 533 0.10 -25.22 25.31
N ASP A 534 -0.37 -24.06 24.84
CA ASP A 534 -1.72 -23.89 24.29
C ASP A 534 -1.73 -23.86 22.75
N ALA A 535 -0.72 -24.43 22.08
CA ALA A 535 -0.59 -24.42 20.62
C ALA A 535 -1.62 -25.32 19.88
N ALA A 536 -2.89 -25.22 20.25
CA ALA A 536 -4.04 -25.65 19.46
C ALA A 536 -4.58 -24.51 18.56
N LEU A 537 -3.71 -23.59 18.15
CA LEU A 537 -4.02 -22.66 17.05
C LEU A 537 -3.55 -23.33 15.75
N PRO A 538 -4.43 -23.55 14.76
CA PRO A 538 -4.03 -24.16 13.49
C PRO A 538 -3.19 -23.14 12.71
N LEU A 539 -1.88 -23.18 12.90
CA LEU A 539 -0.88 -22.40 12.17
C LEU A 539 -0.35 -23.15 10.93
N GLU A 540 -1.00 -24.26 10.57
CA GLU A 540 -0.79 -25.04 9.33
C GLU A 540 -1.70 -24.57 8.20
#